data_AF-A0A1C1CSY7-F1
#
_entry.id   AF-A0A1C1CSY7-F1
#
_cell.length_a   1.000
_cell.length_b   1.000
_cell.length_c   1.000
_cell.angle_alpha   90.00
_cell.angle_beta   90.00
_cell.angle_gamma   90.00
#
_symmetry.space_group_name_H-M   'P 1'
#
loop_
_entity.id
_entity.type
_entity.pdbx_description
1 polymer ?
#
loop_
_entity_poly.entity_id
_entity_poly.type
_entity_poly.pdbx_seq_one_letter_code
_entity_poly.pdbx_strand_id
1 'polypeptide(L)'
;MRVQIWSGIVFTALYSTYYAQLAGYSTSTSFKLLVVQQVLAMTGNMMSWTLIDRIGRRGLTVYGTLGLTLVLWIMGGLAVGGSRAQLKGAVAMVLLYTWLYNLTLGATAYTYLTEVATARLRAKTIALGLATQSGFGLMWSFVLPYLFNPDEANLGGKVGFIFGGVAIPCVMFLWWYQPETAGRSYDELDEMFMKAVPARAFREYQTDARARRPQFAENLIDIHGAQDDAAEKQRAGLAQLEIVRQLAHGQADGQIAGPEEDHGRLDGLGVVGDVGVGVCGGLGRRARRVRVAPWRGTRRVQAECLGGEARGRDGEGAEPDVAGCDA
;
A
#
# COMPACT_ATOMS: atom_id res chain seq x y z
N MET A 1 -3.53 -17.18 -6.34
CA MET A 1 -3.76 -17.54 -7.76
C MET A 1 -4.25 -16.30 -8.52
N ARG A 2 -3.70 -16.02 -9.71
CA ARG A 2 -4.06 -14.82 -10.50
C ARG A 2 -5.30 -15.11 -11.36
N VAL A 3 -6.48 -14.86 -10.82
CA VAL A 3 -7.78 -15.14 -11.49
C VAL A 3 -7.96 -14.33 -12.80
N GLN A 4 -7.29 -13.18 -12.92
CA GLN A 4 -7.33 -12.31 -14.09
C GLN A 4 -7.11 -13.04 -15.43
N ILE A 5 -6.16 -13.98 -15.50
CA ILE A 5 -5.84 -14.67 -16.77
C ILE A 5 -6.96 -15.62 -17.19
N TRP A 6 -7.63 -16.23 -16.20
CA TRP A 6 -8.71 -17.19 -16.40
C TRP A 6 -10.05 -16.52 -16.62
N SER A 7 -10.22 -15.27 -16.19
CA SER A 7 -11.42 -14.50 -16.44
C SER A 7 -11.53 -14.01 -17.89
N GLY A 8 -10.57 -14.31 -18.78
CA GLY A 8 -10.67 -13.99 -20.21
C GLY A 8 -10.11 -12.63 -20.64
N ILE A 9 -9.34 -11.95 -19.78
CA ILE A 9 -8.73 -10.66 -20.15
C ILE A 9 -7.89 -10.75 -21.42
N VAL A 10 -7.13 -11.84 -21.60
CA VAL A 10 -6.27 -12.06 -22.77
C VAL A 10 -7.09 -12.09 -24.05
N PHE A 11 -8.21 -12.81 -24.03
CA PHE A 11 -9.16 -12.88 -25.15
C PHE A 11 -9.74 -11.50 -25.46
N THR A 12 -10.29 -10.81 -24.46
CA THR A 12 -10.93 -9.50 -24.69
C THR A 12 -9.97 -8.38 -25.04
N ALA A 13 -8.70 -8.46 -24.60
CA ALA A 13 -7.72 -7.40 -24.85
C ALA A 13 -7.03 -7.59 -26.20
N LEU A 14 -6.67 -8.83 -26.57
CA LEU A 14 -5.88 -9.09 -27.79
C LEU A 14 -6.76 -9.29 -29.03
N TYR A 15 -7.96 -9.85 -28.87
CA TYR A 15 -8.80 -10.25 -30.01
C TYR A 15 -10.08 -9.41 -30.16
N SER A 16 -10.26 -8.32 -29.39
CA SER A 16 -11.44 -7.46 -29.53
C SER A 16 -11.57 -6.83 -30.92
N THR A 17 -10.46 -6.40 -31.51
CA THR A 17 -10.43 -5.82 -32.87
C THR A 17 -10.75 -6.86 -33.93
N TYR A 18 -10.22 -8.07 -33.78
CA TYR A 18 -10.57 -9.21 -34.65
C TYR A 18 -12.07 -9.52 -34.55
N TYR A 19 -12.62 -9.48 -33.34
CA TYR A 19 -14.05 -9.66 -33.12
C TYR A 19 -14.91 -8.58 -33.80
N ALA A 20 -14.47 -7.33 -33.73
CA ALA A 20 -15.12 -6.23 -34.44
C ALA A 20 -15.08 -6.42 -35.97
N GLN A 21 -13.95 -6.89 -36.50
CA GLN A 21 -13.83 -7.20 -37.93
C GLN A 21 -14.78 -8.34 -38.35
N LEU A 22 -14.90 -9.40 -37.55
CA LEU A 22 -15.88 -10.49 -37.77
C LEU A 22 -17.32 -9.98 -37.75
N ALA A 23 -17.64 -8.98 -36.93
CA ALA A 23 -18.95 -8.33 -36.90
C ALA A 23 -19.24 -7.45 -38.15
N GLY A 24 -18.27 -7.31 -39.06
CA GLY A 24 -18.38 -6.53 -40.29
C GLY A 24 -17.98 -5.06 -40.14
N TYR A 25 -17.28 -4.68 -39.05
CA TYR A 25 -16.70 -3.35 -38.94
C TYR A 25 -15.46 -3.23 -39.84
N SER A 26 -15.32 -2.09 -40.51
CA SER A 26 -14.10 -1.77 -41.25
C SER A 26 -12.89 -1.68 -40.31
N THR A 27 -11.68 -1.82 -40.84
CA THR A 27 -10.43 -1.70 -40.07
C THR A 27 -10.34 -0.35 -39.34
N SER A 28 -10.77 0.73 -39.99
CA SER A 28 -10.83 2.07 -39.38
C SER A 28 -11.78 2.12 -38.17
N THR A 29 -12.97 1.53 -38.28
CA THR A 29 -13.93 1.50 -37.17
C THR A 29 -13.48 0.56 -36.05
N SER A 30 -12.85 -0.57 -36.38
CA SER A 30 -12.29 -1.51 -35.40
C SER A 30 -11.17 -0.86 -34.58
N PHE A 31 -10.33 -0.02 -35.21
CA PHE A 31 -9.33 0.78 -34.51
C PHE A 31 -9.98 1.81 -33.58
N LYS A 32 -11.04 2.50 -34.02
CA LYS A 32 -11.81 3.41 -33.13
C LYS A 32 -12.40 2.69 -31.93
N LEU A 33 -12.91 1.47 -32.10
CA LEU A 33 -13.43 0.64 -31.00
C LEU A 33 -12.34 0.26 -30.00
N LEU A 34 -11.12 -0.02 -30.46
CA LEU A 34 -9.97 -0.24 -29.59
C LEU A 34 -9.63 1.02 -28.77
N VAL A 35 -9.67 2.20 -29.38
CA VAL A 35 -9.46 3.47 -28.65
C VAL A 35 -10.55 3.67 -27.59
N VAL A 36 -11.83 3.43 -27.94
CA VAL A 36 -12.95 3.48 -26.98
C VAL A 36 -12.74 2.49 -25.84
N GLN A 37 -12.27 1.27 -26.13
CA GLN A 37 -11.94 0.26 -25.12
C GLN A 37 -10.89 0.77 -24.12
N GLN A 38 -9.87 1.51 -24.58
CA GLN A 38 -8.86 2.10 -23.70
C GLN A 38 -9.40 3.28 -22.88
N VAL A 39 -10.28 4.10 -23.44
CA VAL A 39 -10.97 5.17 -22.69
C VAL A 39 -11.85 4.57 -21.60
N LEU A 40 -12.60 3.50 -21.90
CA LEU A 40 -13.40 2.77 -20.92
C LEU A 40 -12.52 2.10 -19.84
N ALA A 41 -11.36 1.57 -20.21
CA ALA A 41 -10.41 1.06 -19.24
C ALA A 41 -9.92 2.16 -18.28
N MET A 42 -9.62 3.35 -18.80
CA MET A 42 -9.20 4.49 -17.98
C MET A 42 -10.30 4.95 -17.03
N THR A 43 -11.53 5.14 -17.52
CA THR A 43 -12.66 5.55 -16.67
C THR A 43 -13.03 4.50 -15.63
N GLY A 44 -12.97 3.21 -15.99
CA GLY A 44 -13.13 2.10 -15.06
C GLY A 44 -12.10 2.12 -13.93
N ASN A 45 -10.82 2.34 -14.26
CA ASN A 45 -9.76 2.46 -13.25
C ASN A 45 -9.96 3.65 -12.31
N MET A 46 -10.34 4.82 -12.82
CA MET A 46 -10.61 6.00 -11.99
C MET A 46 -11.77 5.77 -11.00
N MET A 47 -12.83 5.10 -11.44
CA MET A 47 -13.96 4.74 -10.57
C MET A 47 -13.56 3.69 -9.53
N SER A 48 -12.64 2.79 -9.88
CA SER A 48 -12.19 1.71 -9.00
C SER A 48 -11.64 2.23 -7.66
N TRP A 49 -10.89 3.34 -7.67
CA TRP A 49 -10.34 3.92 -6.44
C TRP A 49 -11.41 4.21 -5.38
N THR A 50 -12.53 4.80 -5.78
CA THR A 50 -13.64 5.08 -4.85
C THR A 50 -14.41 3.84 -4.42
N LEU A 51 -14.40 2.79 -5.27
CA LEU A 51 -15.19 1.60 -5.07
C LEU A 51 -14.52 0.60 -4.12
N ILE A 52 -13.19 0.50 -4.21
CA ILE A 52 -12.36 -0.38 -3.36
C ILE A 52 -12.56 -0.04 -1.88
N ASP A 53 -12.51 1.24 -1.51
CA ASP A 53 -12.61 1.66 -0.11
C ASP A 53 -14.02 1.48 0.47
N ARG A 54 -15.06 1.52 -0.37
CA ARG A 54 -16.47 1.43 0.08
C ARG A 54 -17.00 0.01 0.21
N ILE A 55 -16.70 -0.87 -0.76
CA ILE A 55 -17.26 -2.23 -0.80
C ILE A 55 -16.40 -3.22 0.00
N GLY A 56 -15.11 -2.92 0.15
CA GLY A 56 -14.12 -3.89 0.61
C GLY A 56 -13.55 -4.72 -0.56
N ARG A 57 -12.40 -5.35 -0.34
CA ARG A 57 -11.61 -5.96 -1.41
C ARG A 57 -12.16 -7.34 -1.81
N ARG A 58 -12.64 -8.14 -0.85
CA ARG A 58 -13.21 -9.45 -1.13
C ARG A 58 -14.51 -9.31 -1.93
N GLY A 59 -15.41 -8.46 -1.46
CA GLY A 59 -16.70 -8.21 -2.11
C GLY A 59 -16.50 -7.76 -3.57
N LEU A 60 -15.65 -6.75 -3.78
CA LEU A 60 -15.40 -6.22 -5.13
C LEU A 60 -14.81 -7.27 -6.08
N THR A 61 -13.90 -8.11 -5.60
CA THR A 61 -13.27 -9.16 -6.44
C THR A 61 -14.27 -10.26 -6.78
N VAL A 62 -15.05 -10.74 -5.80
CA VAL A 62 -16.04 -11.80 -6.00
C VAL A 62 -17.18 -11.33 -6.90
N TYR A 63 -17.85 -10.22 -6.53
CA TYR A 63 -18.97 -9.70 -7.30
C TYR A 63 -18.53 -9.22 -8.69
N GLY A 64 -17.32 -8.64 -8.78
CA GLY A 64 -16.71 -8.30 -10.06
C GLY A 64 -16.50 -9.52 -10.95
N THR A 65 -15.88 -10.59 -10.42
CA THR A 65 -15.64 -11.81 -11.21
C THR A 65 -16.95 -12.50 -11.58
N LEU A 66 -17.95 -12.49 -10.69
CA LEU A 66 -19.30 -12.99 -10.99
C LEU A 66 -19.94 -12.19 -12.13
N GLY A 67 -19.90 -10.86 -12.08
CA GLY A 67 -20.41 -9.99 -13.15
C GLY A 67 -19.69 -10.21 -14.48
N LEU A 68 -18.37 -10.35 -14.47
CA LEU A 68 -17.59 -10.69 -15.66
C LEU A 68 -17.96 -12.06 -16.23
N THR A 69 -18.17 -13.05 -15.37
CA THR A 69 -18.60 -14.39 -15.78
C THR A 69 -19.95 -14.30 -16.50
N LEU A 70 -20.92 -13.57 -15.95
CA LEU A 70 -22.22 -13.37 -16.61
C LEU A 70 -22.08 -12.68 -17.97
N VAL A 71 -21.25 -11.64 -18.07
CA VAL A 71 -21.00 -10.95 -19.35
C VAL A 71 -20.36 -11.88 -20.38
N LEU A 72 -19.45 -12.77 -19.97
CA LEU A 72 -18.86 -13.78 -20.88
C LEU A 72 -19.89 -14.81 -21.37
N TRP A 73 -20.79 -15.27 -20.51
CA TRP A 73 -21.89 -16.15 -20.89
C TRP A 73 -22.85 -15.47 -21.85
N ILE A 74 -23.20 -14.20 -21.61
CA ILE A 74 -24.03 -13.39 -22.51
C ILE A 74 -23.33 -13.21 -23.86
N MET A 75 -22.04 -12.84 -23.84
CA MET A 75 -21.24 -12.66 -25.06
C MET A 75 -21.15 -13.95 -25.89
N GLY A 76 -20.89 -15.09 -25.22
CA GLY A 76 -20.92 -16.42 -25.86
C GLY A 76 -22.29 -16.74 -26.45
N GLY A 77 -23.37 -16.44 -25.72
CA GLY A 77 -24.76 -16.63 -26.16
C GLY A 77 -25.11 -15.80 -27.39
N LEU A 78 -24.70 -14.51 -27.43
CA LEU A 78 -24.89 -13.67 -28.62
C LEU A 78 -24.10 -14.23 -29.82
N ALA A 79 -22.92 -14.79 -29.61
CA ALA A 79 -22.12 -15.37 -30.68
C ALA A 79 -22.73 -16.65 -31.29
N VAL A 80 -23.66 -17.34 -30.60
CA VAL A 80 -24.34 -18.54 -31.14
C VAL A 80 -25.25 -18.19 -32.32
N GLY A 81 -26.00 -17.09 -32.22
CA GLY A 81 -26.99 -16.75 -33.25
C GLY A 81 -26.38 -16.20 -34.54
N GLY A 82 -25.14 -15.71 -34.49
CA GLY A 82 -24.35 -15.35 -35.67
C GLY A 82 -24.88 -14.20 -36.54
N SER A 83 -26.05 -13.60 -36.22
CA SER A 83 -26.55 -12.46 -36.98
C SER A 83 -25.64 -11.25 -36.80
N ARG A 84 -25.59 -10.36 -37.81
CA ARG A 84 -24.81 -9.12 -37.72
C ARG A 84 -25.20 -8.27 -36.50
N ALA A 85 -26.49 -8.26 -36.13
CA ALA A 85 -26.97 -7.55 -34.95
C ALA A 85 -26.41 -8.17 -33.65
N GLN A 86 -26.41 -9.49 -33.54
CA GLN A 86 -25.86 -10.20 -32.38
C GLN A 86 -24.34 -10.06 -32.27
N LEU A 87 -23.61 -10.09 -33.39
CA LEU A 87 -22.17 -9.85 -33.39
C LEU A 87 -21.82 -8.43 -32.92
N LYS A 88 -22.58 -7.42 -33.35
CA LYS A 88 -22.45 -6.05 -32.83
C LYS A 88 -22.76 -5.97 -31.34
N GLY A 89 -23.78 -6.69 -30.87
CA GLY A 89 -24.08 -6.82 -29.44
C GLY A 89 -22.95 -7.47 -28.65
N ALA A 90 -22.30 -8.50 -29.20
CA ALA A 90 -21.14 -9.14 -28.58
C ALA A 90 -19.94 -8.18 -28.48
N VAL A 91 -19.69 -7.34 -29.50
CA VAL A 91 -18.67 -6.28 -29.44
C VAL A 91 -18.98 -5.28 -28.32
N ALA A 92 -20.24 -4.88 -28.14
CA ALA A 92 -20.64 -4.02 -27.03
C ALA A 92 -20.40 -4.71 -25.66
N MET A 93 -20.64 -6.01 -25.56
CA MET A 93 -20.33 -6.79 -24.36
C MET A 93 -18.83 -6.89 -24.09
N VAL A 94 -17.96 -6.91 -25.10
CA VAL A 94 -16.49 -6.86 -24.92
C VAL A 94 -16.06 -5.51 -24.32
N LEU A 95 -16.68 -4.42 -24.76
CA LEU A 95 -16.43 -3.09 -24.19
C LEU A 95 -16.91 -3.00 -22.74
N LEU A 96 -18.11 -3.51 -22.45
CA LEU A 96 -18.65 -3.59 -21.09
C LEU A 96 -17.79 -4.47 -20.18
N TYR A 97 -17.35 -5.63 -20.68
CA TYR A 97 -16.42 -6.52 -19.98
C TYR A 97 -15.15 -5.76 -19.62
N THR A 98 -14.55 -5.01 -20.55
CA THR A 98 -13.31 -4.26 -20.29
C THR A 98 -13.52 -3.20 -19.22
N TRP A 99 -14.63 -2.47 -19.27
CA TRP A 99 -14.97 -1.46 -18.26
C TRP A 99 -15.16 -2.10 -16.88
N LEU A 100 -15.98 -3.15 -16.77
CA LEU A 100 -16.20 -3.88 -15.51
C LEU A 100 -14.92 -4.52 -14.96
N TYR A 101 -14.06 -5.03 -15.84
CA TYR A 101 -12.79 -5.64 -15.46
C TYR A 101 -11.87 -4.61 -14.81
N ASN A 102 -11.70 -3.43 -15.43
CA ASN A 102 -10.87 -2.37 -14.88
C ASN A 102 -11.49 -1.73 -13.62
N LEU A 103 -12.81 -1.68 -13.54
CA LEU A 103 -13.54 -1.23 -12.35
C LEU A 103 -13.28 -2.12 -11.14
N THR A 104 -13.13 -3.44 -11.35
CA THR A 104 -13.11 -4.44 -10.28
C THR A 104 -11.76 -5.16 -10.18
N LEU A 105 -11.51 -6.16 -11.03
CA LEU A 105 -10.32 -7.03 -10.96
C LEU A 105 -9.01 -6.30 -11.24
N GLY A 106 -9.04 -5.27 -12.09
CA GLY A 106 -7.85 -4.53 -12.54
C GLY A 106 -7.04 -3.98 -11.36
N ALA A 107 -7.68 -3.26 -10.44
CA ALA A 107 -7.01 -2.65 -9.29
C ALA A 107 -6.95 -3.57 -8.05
N THR A 108 -8.01 -4.36 -7.82
CA THR A 108 -8.09 -5.26 -6.65
C THR A 108 -7.04 -6.36 -6.69
N ALA A 109 -6.73 -6.91 -7.86
CA ALA A 109 -5.85 -8.07 -7.94
C ALA A 109 -4.36 -7.74 -7.68
N TYR A 110 -3.90 -6.52 -7.97
CA TYR A 110 -2.54 -6.10 -7.62
C TYR A 110 -2.41 -5.74 -6.14
N THR A 111 -3.41 -5.06 -5.59
CA THR A 111 -3.44 -4.70 -4.16
C THR A 111 -3.52 -5.93 -3.27
N TYR A 112 -4.37 -6.89 -3.64
CA TYR A 112 -4.50 -8.15 -2.89
C TYR A 112 -3.20 -8.96 -2.82
N LEU A 113 -2.44 -8.98 -3.92
CA LEU A 113 -1.15 -9.68 -3.98
C LEU A 113 -0.15 -9.10 -2.98
N THR A 114 -0.15 -7.78 -2.78
CA THR A 114 0.76 -7.11 -1.84
C THR A 114 0.32 -7.23 -0.40
N GLU A 115 -0.98 -7.40 -0.16
CA GLU A 115 -1.58 -7.46 1.19
C GLU A 115 -1.54 -8.84 1.82
N VAL A 116 -1.78 -9.89 1.03
CA VAL A 116 -1.76 -11.27 1.54
C VAL A 116 -0.35 -11.80 1.76
N ALA A 117 0.66 -11.18 1.12
CA ALA A 117 2.03 -11.63 1.27
C ALA A 117 2.69 -11.03 2.53
N THR A 118 3.11 -11.92 3.44
CA THR A 118 3.93 -11.58 4.61
C THR A 118 5.14 -10.76 4.21
N ALA A 119 5.45 -9.71 4.99
CA ALA A 119 6.42 -8.68 4.62
C ALA A 119 7.79 -9.24 4.20
N ARG A 120 8.30 -10.27 4.90
CA ARG A 120 9.60 -10.91 4.61
C ARG A 120 9.65 -11.67 3.28
N LEU A 121 8.53 -12.23 2.83
CA LEU A 121 8.44 -13.05 1.60
C LEU A 121 7.74 -12.34 0.44
N ARG A 122 7.23 -11.12 0.65
CA ARG A 122 6.42 -10.36 -0.31
C ARG A 122 7.00 -10.35 -1.71
N ALA A 123 8.27 -10.02 -1.87
CA ALA A 123 8.92 -9.97 -3.18
C ALA A 123 8.90 -11.33 -3.90
N LYS A 124 9.18 -12.43 -3.18
CA LYS A 124 9.16 -13.79 -3.73
C LYS A 124 7.75 -14.22 -4.14
N THR A 125 6.73 -13.93 -3.32
CA THR A 125 5.32 -14.24 -3.61
C THR A 125 4.82 -13.46 -4.83
N ILE A 126 5.17 -12.17 -4.93
CA ILE A 126 4.83 -11.34 -6.10
C ILE A 126 5.50 -11.89 -7.36
N ALA A 127 6.79 -12.23 -7.30
CA ALA A 127 7.53 -12.78 -8.42
C ALA A 127 6.92 -14.12 -8.90
N LEU A 128 6.61 -15.04 -7.99
CA LEU A 128 5.95 -16.30 -8.32
C LEU A 128 4.56 -16.06 -8.93
N GLY A 129 3.79 -15.11 -8.39
CA GLY A 129 2.48 -14.74 -8.91
C GLY A 129 2.54 -14.14 -10.31
N LEU A 130 3.52 -13.28 -10.59
CA LEU A 130 3.76 -12.72 -11.92
C LEU A 130 4.28 -13.78 -12.90
N ALA A 131 5.22 -14.63 -12.49
CA ALA A 131 5.75 -15.72 -13.32
C ALA A 131 4.65 -16.70 -13.72
N THR A 132 3.79 -17.09 -12.78
CA THR A 132 2.63 -17.96 -13.03
C THR A 132 1.64 -17.29 -14.00
N GLN A 133 1.35 -16.01 -13.81
CA GLN A 133 0.48 -15.25 -14.71
C GLN A 133 1.05 -15.18 -16.12
N SER A 134 2.34 -14.87 -16.26
CA SER A 134 3.01 -14.82 -17.56
C SER A 134 3.07 -16.19 -18.23
N GLY A 135 3.28 -17.27 -17.47
CA GLY A 135 3.26 -18.64 -17.99
C GLY A 135 1.90 -19.04 -18.56
N PHE A 136 0.81 -18.78 -17.82
CA PHE A 136 -0.54 -19.00 -18.34
C PHE A 136 -0.91 -18.04 -19.47
N GLY A 137 -0.41 -16.80 -19.44
CA GLY A 137 -0.57 -15.85 -20.54
C GLY A 137 0.09 -16.34 -21.83
N LEU A 138 1.31 -16.87 -21.73
CA LEU A 138 2.02 -17.48 -22.85
C LEU A 138 1.26 -18.70 -23.40
N MET A 139 0.77 -19.58 -22.52
CA MET A 139 -0.10 -20.70 -22.91
C MET A 139 -1.30 -20.22 -23.73
N TRP A 140 -2.02 -19.19 -23.25
CA TRP A 140 -3.17 -18.64 -23.97
C TRP A 140 -2.79 -17.95 -25.28
N SER A 141 -1.61 -17.33 -25.38
CA SER A 141 -1.11 -16.77 -26.64
C SER A 141 -0.90 -17.82 -27.73
N PHE A 142 -0.61 -19.08 -27.37
CA PHE A 142 -0.57 -20.19 -28.33
C PHE A 142 -1.95 -20.80 -28.59
N VAL A 143 -2.81 -20.93 -27.58
CA VAL A 143 -4.13 -21.58 -27.72
C VAL A 143 -5.14 -20.70 -28.47
N LEU A 144 -5.16 -19.39 -28.21
CA LEU A 144 -6.17 -18.48 -28.77
C LEU A 144 -6.14 -18.38 -30.31
N PRO A 145 -5.00 -18.30 -31.00
CA PRO A 145 -4.95 -18.33 -32.47
C PRO A 145 -5.67 -19.55 -33.06
N TYR A 146 -5.43 -20.76 -32.54
CA TYR A 146 -6.13 -21.97 -33.01
C TYR A 146 -7.64 -21.92 -32.77
N LEU A 147 -8.06 -21.21 -31.73
CA LEU A 147 -9.47 -21.09 -31.37
C LEU A 147 -10.24 -20.12 -32.30
N PHE A 148 -9.55 -19.10 -32.81
CA PHE A 148 -10.11 -18.08 -33.68
C PHE A 148 -9.89 -18.33 -35.17
N ASN A 149 -8.83 -19.04 -35.56
CA ASN A 149 -8.51 -19.25 -36.95
C ASN A 149 -9.67 -19.96 -37.67
N PRO A 150 -10.08 -19.46 -38.85
CA PRO A 150 -11.18 -20.05 -39.62
C PRO A 150 -10.87 -21.46 -40.10
N ASP A 151 -9.58 -21.78 -40.28
CA ASP A 151 -9.09 -23.08 -40.73
C ASP A 151 -9.12 -24.15 -39.62
N GLU A 152 -9.29 -23.74 -38.37
CA GLU A 152 -9.23 -24.60 -37.20
C GLU A 152 -10.61 -24.64 -36.52
N ALA A 153 -10.68 -24.31 -35.23
CA ALA A 153 -11.90 -24.49 -34.45
C ALA A 153 -12.98 -23.44 -34.76
N ASN A 154 -12.60 -22.30 -35.38
CA ASN A 154 -13.47 -21.21 -35.83
C ASN A 154 -14.60 -20.87 -34.82
N LEU A 155 -14.25 -20.79 -33.52
CA LEU A 155 -15.28 -20.59 -32.49
C LEU A 155 -15.84 -19.17 -32.52
N GLY A 156 -15.15 -18.22 -33.17
CA GLY A 156 -15.52 -16.81 -33.13
C GLY A 156 -15.74 -16.39 -31.67
N GLY A 157 -16.96 -15.99 -31.31
CA GLY A 157 -17.25 -15.52 -29.94
C GLY A 157 -17.77 -16.58 -29.01
N LYS A 158 -17.96 -17.81 -29.50
CA LYS A 158 -18.25 -18.96 -28.65
C LYS A 158 -17.10 -19.21 -27.67
N VAL A 159 -15.91 -18.65 -27.93
CA VAL A 159 -14.79 -18.55 -26.98
C VAL A 159 -15.21 -17.94 -25.64
N GLY A 160 -16.21 -17.04 -25.63
CA GLY A 160 -16.81 -16.51 -24.41
C GLY A 160 -17.34 -17.60 -23.46
N PHE A 161 -17.86 -18.72 -23.98
CA PHE A 161 -18.28 -19.85 -23.14
C PHE A 161 -17.12 -20.61 -22.53
N ILE A 162 -15.97 -20.69 -23.20
CA ILE A 162 -14.79 -21.36 -22.65
C ILE A 162 -14.27 -20.57 -21.45
N PHE A 163 -14.08 -19.25 -21.61
CA PHE A 163 -13.66 -18.41 -20.49
C PHE A 163 -14.75 -18.26 -19.44
N GLY A 164 -16.02 -18.18 -19.82
CA GLY A 164 -17.16 -18.16 -18.89
C GLY A 164 -17.24 -19.45 -18.07
N GLY A 165 -16.98 -20.61 -18.68
CA GLY A 165 -16.94 -21.91 -18.02
C GLY A 165 -15.78 -22.03 -17.04
N VAL A 166 -14.58 -21.59 -17.44
CA VAL A 166 -13.39 -21.59 -16.57
C VAL A 166 -13.46 -20.52 -15.47
N ALA A 167 -14.20 -19.44 -15.69
CA ALA A 167 -14.42 -18.40 -14.69
C ALA A 167 -15.31 -18.89 -13.52
N ILE A 168 -16.26 -19.82 -13.74
CA ILE A 168 -17.12 -20.37 -12.68
C ILE A 168 -16.31 -20.99 -11.51
N PRO A 169 -15.40 -21.96 -11.74
CA PRO A 169 -14.59 -22.51 -10.66
C PRO A 169 -13.65 -21.45 -10.05
N CYS A 170 -13.22 -20.44 -10.82
CA CYS A 170 -12.48 -19.32 -10.26
C CYS A 170 -13.31 -18.48 -9.29
N VAL A 171 -14.59 -18.20 -9.61
CA VAL A 171 -15.52 -17.51 -8.70
C VAL A 171 -15.75 -18.33 -7.43
N MET A 172 -15.94 -19.65 -7.57
CA MET A 172 -16.09 -20.55 -6.41
C MET A 172 -14.83 -20.55 -5.53
N PHE A 173 -13.64 -20.63 -6.15
CA PHE A 173 -12.37 -20.55 -5.43
C PHE A 173 -12.23 -19.21 -4.69
N LEU A 174 -12.53 -18.09 -5.35
CA LEU A 174 -12.53 -16.77 -4.72
C LEU A 174 -13.53 -16.69 -3.56
N TRP A 175 -14.71 -17.31 -3.70
CA TRP A 175 -15.71 -17.26 -2.64
C TRP A 175 -15.24 -17.92 -1.33
N TRP A 176 -14.56 -19.07 -1.43
CA TRP A 176 -14.10 -19.85 -0.29
C TRP A 176 -12.76 -19.40 0.29
N TYR A 177 -11.79 -19.09 -0.58
CA TYR A 177 -10.40 -18.91 -0.16
C TYR A 177 -9.94 -17.46 -0.07
N GLN A 178 -10.71 -16.48 -0.55
CA GLN A 178 -10.31 -15.07 -0.52
C GLN A 178 -10.65 -14.44 0.85
N PRO A 179 -9.69 -14.20 1.76
CA PRO A 179 -9.91 -13.37 2.94
C PRO A 179 -10.24 -11.92 2.57
N GLU A 180 -10.96 -11.23 3.47
CA GLU A 180 -11.13 -9.78 3.41
C GLU A 180 -9.89 -9.10 4.02
N THR A 181 -9.22 -8.27 3.22
CA THR A 181 -8.00 -7.56 3.63
C THR A 181 -8.22 -6.06 3.84
N ALA A 182 -9.40 -5.52 3.49
CA ALA A 182 -9.69 -4.11 3.63
C ALA A 182 -9.61 -3.63 5.10
N GLY A 183 -8.92 -2.51 5.32
CA GLY A 183 -8.85 -1.83 6.63
C GLY A 183 -8.03 -2.55 7.71
N ARG A 184 -7.23 -3.56 7.34
CA ARG A 184 -6.35 -4.29 8.27
C ARG A 184 -4.88 -3.95 8.00
N SER A 185 -4.10 -3.85 9.07
CA SER A 185 -2.63 -3.71 8.98
C SER A 185 -1.97 -5.05 8.65
N TYR A 186 -0.73 -5.00 8.14
CA TYR A 186 0.04 -6.20 7.83
C TYR A 186 0.23 -7.11 9.05
N ASP A 187 0.45 -6.54 10.23
CA ASP A 187 0.62 -7.31 11.47
C ASP A 187 -0.67 -8.03 11.88
N GLU A 188 -1.83 -7.38 11.71
CA GLU A 188 -3.14 -8.00 11.96
C GLU A 188 -3.43 -9.13 10.96
N LEU A 189 -3.07 -8.95 9.70
CA LEU A 189 -3.20 -9.97 8.66
C LEU A 189 -2.31 -11.18 8.96
N ASP A 190 -1.04 -10.95 9.28
CA ASP A 190 -0.09 -12.01 9.62
C ASP A 190 -0.55 -12.79 10.87
N GLU A 191 -1.12 -12.12 11.89
CA GLU A 191 -1.72 -12.79 13.05
C GLU A 191 -2.89 -13.72 12.66
N MET A 192 -3.79 -13.26 11.78
CA MET A 192 -4.92 -14.08 11.32
C MET A 192 -4.46 -15.26 10.46
N PHE A 193 -3.41 -15.10 9.66
CA PHE A 193 -2.80 -16.19 8.91
C PHE A 193 -2.12 -17.21 9.84
N MET A 194 -1.41 -16.77 10.88
CA MET A 194 -0.82 -17.66 11.89
C MET A 194 -1.86 -18.44 12.69
N LYS A 195 -2.99 -17.79 13.03
CA LYS A 195 -4.13 -18.44 13.72
C LYS A 195 -5.02 -19.26 12.80
N ALA A 196 -4.69 -19.36 11.50
CA ALA A 196 -5.44 -20.10 10.49
C ALA A 196 -6.96 -19.79 10.49
N VAL A 197 -7.32 -18.52 10.69
CA VAL A 197 -8.73 -18.09 10.70
C VAL A 197 -9.34 -18.41 9.32
N PRO A 198 -10.58 -18.92 9.23
CA PRO A 198 -11.20 -19.15 7.94
C PRO A 198 -11.40 -17.81 7.22
N ALA A 199 -11.09 -17.75 5.91
CA ALA A 199 -11.15 -16.54 5.08
C ALA A 199 -12.46 -15.73 5.21
N ARG A 200 -13.57 -16.40 5.52
CA ARG A 200 -14.89 -15.77 5.72
C ARG A 200 -15.02 -14.99 7.02
N ALA A 201 -14.32 -15.41 8.07
CA ALA A 201 -14.38 -14.79 9.39
C ALA A 201 -13.42 -13.59 9.56
N PHE A 202 -12.55 -13.31 8.57
CA PHE A 202 -11.59 -12.20 8.60
C PHE A 202 -12.26 -10.84 8.88
N ARG A 203 -13.50 -10.65 8.42
CA ARG A 203 -14.21 -9.39 8.63
C ARG A 203 -14.52 -9.14 10.11
N GLU A 204 -14.98 -10.18 10.81
CA GLU A 204 -15.47 -10.10 12.19
C GLU A 204 -14.38 -10.37 13.23
N TYR A 205 -13.28 -11.01 12.83
CA TYR A 205 -12.20 -11.37 13.75
C TYR A 205 -11.52 -10.13 14.33
N GLN A 206 -11.46 -10.08 15.66
CA GLN A 206 -10.67 -9.07 16.39
C GLN A 206 -9.28 -9.65 16.67
N THR A 207 -8.27 -9.00 16.13
CA THR A 207 -6.86 -9.36 16.29
C THR A 207 -6.31 -8.81 17.60
N ASP A 208 -5.45 -9.58 18.25
CA ASP A 208 -4.73 -9.15 19.46
C ASP A 208 -3.84 -7.94 19.14
N ALA A 209 -3.33 -7.84 17.92
CA ALA A 209 -2.63 -6.65 17.43
C ALA A 209 -3.52 -5.39 17.50
N ARG A 210 -4.82 -5.51 17.23
CA ARG A 210 -5.76 -4.38 17.37
C ARG A 210 -6.02 -4.04 18.83
N ALA A 211 -6.16 -5.07 19.68
CA ALA A 211 -6.35 -4.90 21.11
C ALA A 211 -5.13 -4.28 21.82
N ARG A 212 -3.91 -4.56 21.33
CA ARG A 212 -2.66 -4.01 21.86
C ARG A 212 -2.35 -2.59 21.41
N ARG A 213 -2.96 -2.07 20.34
CA ARG A 213 -2.72 -0.68 19.86
C ARG A 213 -2.95 0.40 20.92
N PRO A 214 -4.07 0.43 21.68
CA PRO A 214 -4.25 1.44 22.73
C PRO A 214 -3.20 1.31 23.83
N GLN A 215 -2.88 0.08 24.25
CA GLN A 215 -1.86 -0.18 25.27
C GLN A 215 -0.46 0.28 24.82
N PHE A 216 -0.13 0.05 23.54
CA PHE A 216 1.14 0.51 22.99
C PHE A 216 1.20 2.04 22.88
N ALA A 217 0.09 2.71 22.53
CA ALA A 217 0.02 4.16 22.50
C ALA A 217 0.16 4.77 23.91
N GLU A 218 -0.47 4.16 24.92
CA GLU A 218 -0.33 4.56 26.32
C GLU A 218 1.11 4.38 26.82
N ASN A 219 1.72 3.20 26.57
CA ASN A 219 3.12 2.96 26.90
C ASN A 219 4.08 3.94 26.21
N LEU A 220 3.80 4.34 24.96
CA LEU A 220 4.61 5.35 24.25
C LEU A 220 4.48 6.73 24.88
N ILE A 221 3.28 7.11 25.34
CA ILE A 221 3.05 8.37 26.05
C ILE A 221 3.80 8.34 27.40
N ASP A 222 3.74 7.24 28.13
CA ASP A 222 4.42 7.09 29.42
C ASP A 222 5.95 7.13 29.26
N ILE A 223 6.49 6.49 28.22
CA ILE A 223 7.93 6.54 27.92
C ILE A 223 8.34 7.96 27.53
N HIS A 224 7.57 8.65 26.68
CA HIS A 224 7.88 10.04 26.32
C HIS A 224 7.79 10.96 27.55
N GLY A 225 6.75 10.81 28.37
CA GLY A 225 6.60 11.55 29.62
C GLY A 225 7.78 11.31 30.57
N ALA A 226 8.20 10.05 30.75
CA ALA A 226 9.36 9.72 31.58
C ALA A 226 10.67 10.29 31.01
N GLN A 227 10.81 10.36 29.68
CA GLN A 227 11.96 10.99 29.03
C GLN A 227 11.96 12.50 29.20
N ASP A 228 10.80 13.15 29.08
CA ASP A 228 10.61 14.58 29.30
C ASP A 228 10.90 14.95 30.78
N ASP A 229 10.41 14.15 31.74
CA ASP A 229 10.70 14.31 33.17
C ASP A 229 12.19 14.15 33.49
N ALA A 230 12.86 13.18 32.85
CA ALA A 230 14.29 12.97 33.00
C ALA A 230 15.10 14.14 32.43
N ALA A 231 14.70 14.65 31.26
CA ALA A 231 15.31 15.83 30.65
C ALA A 231 15.11 17.09 31.51
N GLU A 232 13.95 17.26 32.14
CA GLU A 232 13.67 18.38 33.06
C GLU A 232 14.55 18.31 34.32
N LYS A 233 14.65 17.14 34.96
CA LYS A 233 15.53 16.94 36.13
C LYS A 233 17.00 17.20 35.80
N GLN A 234 17.45 16.81 34.61
CA GLN A 234 18.81 17.07 34.16
C GLN A 234 19.07 18.57 33.94
N ARG A 235 18.11 19.32 33.38
CA ARG A 235 18.18 20.79 33.25
C ARG A 235 18.20 21.49 34.59
N ALA A 236 17.36 21.06 35.54
CA ALA A 236 17.35 21.60 36.90
C ALA A 236 18.68 21.34 37.63
N GLY A 237 19.26 20.15 37.46
CA GLY A 237 20.58 19.82 38.01
C GLY A 237 21.71 20.66 37.41
N LEU A 238 21.69 20.90 36.09
CA LEU A 238 22.65 21.79 35.42
C LEU A 238 22.51 23.25 35.89
N ALA A 239 21.28 23.75 36.06
CA ALA A 239 21.04 25.10 36.56
C ALA A 239 21.54 25.29 38.01
N GLN A 240 21.34 24.29 38.87
CA GLN A 240 21.90 24.29 40.24
C GLN A 240 23.43 24.33 40.22
N LEU A 241 24.07 23.54 39.36
CA LEU A 241 25.52 23.54 39.16
C LEU A 241 26.05 24.90 38.66
N GLU A 242 25.31 25.57 37.77
CA GLU A 242 25.67 26.89 37.27
C GLU A 242 25.59 27.98 38.35
N ILE A 243 24.55 27.94 39.20
CA ILE A 243 24.43 28.84 40.37
C ILE A 243 25.60 28.61 41.34
N VAL A 244 25.92 27.35 41.67
CA VAL A 244 27.05 27.02 42.55
C VAL A 244 28.38 27.48 41.94
N ARG A 245 28.55 27.34 40.62
CA ARG A 245 29.73 27.81 39.89
C ARG A 245 29.85 29.34 39.93
N GLN A 246 28.75 30.07 39.78
CA GLN A 246 28.74 31.54 39.90
C GLN A 246 29.10 32.01 41.31
N LEU A 247 28.60 31.35 42.36
CA LEU A 247 28.96 31.66 43.74
C LEU A 247 30.44 31.39 44.03
N ALA A 248 30.99 30.28 43.51
CA ALA A 248 32.39 29.95 43.65
C ALA A 248 33.32 30.96 42.95
N HIS A 249 32.94 31.46 41.77
CA HIS A 249 33.68 32.53 41.09
C HIS A 249 33.49 33.89 41.77
N GLY A 250 32.29 34.21 42.27
CA GLY A 250 32.03 35.45 43.02
C GLY A 250 32.80 35.52 44.35
N GLN A 251 33.10 34.38 44.98
CA GLN A 251 33.98 34.34 46.16
C GLN A 251 35.46 34.50 45.81
N ALA A 252 35.87 34.26 44.56
CA ALA A 252 37.25 34.49 44.13
C ALA A 252 37.55 35.98 43.88
N ASP A 253 36.54 36.78 43.53
CA ASP A 253 36.68 38.22 43.27
C ASP A 253 36.29 39.13 44.47
N GLY A 254 35.94 38.53 45.62
CA GLY A 254 35.36 39.19 46.78
C GLY A 254 36.35 39.62 47.88
N GLN A 255 37.50 40.22 47.55
CA GLN A 255 38.28 41.03 48.50
C GLN A 255 38.39 42.48 47.99
N ILE A 256 37.91 43.42 48.82
CA ILE A 256 38.03 44.90 48.74
C ILE A 256 36.90 45.63 47.97
N ALA A 257 35.81 45.95 48.67
CA ALA A 257 35.14 47.26 48.59
C ALA A 257 34.09 47.38 49.72
N GLY A 258 34.21 48.42 50.56
CA GLY A 258 33.30 48.74 51.66
C GLY A 258 31.97 49.36 51.19
N PRO A 259 31.08 49.73 52.14
CA PRO A 259 29.71 50.13 51.83
C PRO A 259 29.69 51.57 51.31
N GLU A 260 29.19 51.78 50.10
CA GLU A 260 28.85 53.12 49.60
C GLU A 260 27.35 53.13 49.27
N GLU A 261 26.61 53.92 50.05
CA GLU A 261 25.24 54.34 49.74
C GLU A 261 25.28 55.17 48.46
N ASP A 262 24.52 54.79 47.43
CA ASP A 262 24.02 55.79 46.48
C ASP A 262 22.57 55.50 46.09
N HIS A 263 21.76 56.51 46.36
CA HIS A 263 20.38 56.66 45.98
C HIS A 263 20.31 57.02 44.50
N GLY A 264 19.76 56.14 43.66
CA GLY A 264 19.39 56.62 42.33
C GLY A 264 19.01 55.57 41.31
N ARG A 265 17.70 55.51 41.07
CA ARG A 265 17.17 55.81 39.73
C ARG A 265 17.29 54.70 38.66
N LEU A 266 16.13 54.03 38.53
CA LEU A 266 15.41 53.71 37.28
C LEU A 266 15.64 52.35 36.58
N ASP A 267 14.48 51.68 36.50
CA ASP A 267 13.89 51.12 35.29
C ASP A 267 14.48 49.85 34.68
N GLY A 268 13.69 48.79 34.86
CA GLY A 268 13.41 47.85 33.79
C GLY A 268 14.20 46.56 33.85
N LEU A 269 13.66 45.57 34.57
CA LEU A 269 13.81 44.17 34.20
C LEU A 269 12.59 43.43 34.74
N GLY A 270 11.64 43.23 33.83
CA GLY A 270 10.37 42.58 34.08
C GLY A 270 10.56 41.17 34.62
N VAL A 271 9.96 40.96 35.78
CA VAL A 271 9.63 39.65 36.34
C VAL A 271 8.76 38.92 35.33
N VAL A 272 9.33 37.94 34.62
CA VAL A 272 8.56 36.97 33.84
C VAL A 272 8.10 35.88 34.81
N GLY A 273 7.00 36.18 35.50
CA GLY A 273 6.09 35.20 36.07
C GLY A 273 5.09 34.72 35.02
N ASP A 274 4.48 33.57 35.28
CA ASP A 274 3.44 32.88 34.52
C ASP A 274 3.87 32.12 33.24
N VAL A 275 4.28 30.86 33.43
CA VAL A 275 4.00 29.79 32.47
C VAL A 275 2.61 29.25 32.78
N GLY A 276 1.60 29.98 32.29
CA GLY A 276 0.21 29.56 32.29
C GLY A 276 -0.02 28.45 31.27
N VAL A 277 -0.40 27.28 31.76
CA VAL A 277 -0.98 26.18 30.98
C VAL A 277 -2.32 26.65 30.41
N GLY A 278 -2.37 26.89 29.10
CA GLY A 278 -3.54 27.41 28.40
C GLY A 278 -3.79 26.68 27.09
N VAL A 279 -4.61 25.64 27.15
CA VAL A 279 -5.24 24.98 26.01
C VAL A 279 -6.20 25.96 25.31
N CYS A 280 -6.40 25.75 24.00
CA CYS A 280 -7.47 26.25 23.13
C CYS A 280 -7.18 27.46 22.21
N GLY A 281 -7.09 27.16 20.91
CA GLY A 281 -7.86 27.85 19.87
C GLY A 281 -7.27 29.14 19.31
N GLY A 282 -6.70 29.08 18.10
CA GLY A 282 -6.34 30.30 17.39
C GLY A 282 -5.63 30.06 16.07
N LEU A 283 -6.41 30.02 14.99
CA LEU A 283 -5.96 30.01 13.61
C LEU A 283 -4.79 30.99 13.34
N GLY A 284 -3.61 30.46 13.02
CA GLY A 284 -2.43 31.25 12.67
C GLY A 284 -1.61 30.58 11.58
N ARG A 285 -2.10 30.66 10.34
CA ARG A 285 -1.40 30.18 9.13
C ARG A 285 -0.05 30.91 8.97
N ARG A 286 1.07 30.22 9.19
CA ARG A 286 2.37 30.55 8.58
C ARG A 286 2.92 29.32 7.87
N ALA A 287 2.85 29.37 6.54
CA ALA A 287 3.44 28.40 5.64
C ALA A 287 4.97 28.43 5.74
N ARG A 288 5.58 27.35 6.22
CA ARG A 288 7.01 27.09 6.00
C ARG A 288 7.16 26.32 4.70
N ARG A 289 7.97 26.89 3.81
CA ARG A 289 8.30 26.38 2.48
C ARG A 289 9.33 25.25 2.66
N VAL A 290 8.91 23.99 2.54
CA VAL A 290 9.81 22.83 2.48
C VAL A 290 10.37 22.73 1.06
N ARG A 291 11.70 22.87 0.93
CA ARG A 291 12.42 22.58 -0.31
C ARG A 291 12.67 21.08 -0.39
N VAL A 292 12.10 20.42 -1.38
CA VAL A 292 12.36 19.01 -1.71
C VAL A 292 13.53 18.97 -2.69
N ALA A 293 14.63 18.31 -2.34
CA ALA A 293 15.77 18.11 -3.23
C ALA A 293 15.52 16.93 -4.20
N PRO A 294 16.12 16.93 -5.41
CA PRO A 294 15.82 15.95 -6.45
C PRO A 294 16.53 14.62 -6.20
N TRP A 295 15.77 13.53 -6.38
CA TRP A 295 16.23 12.15 -6.29
C TRP A 295 17.16 11.81 -7.47
N ARG A 296 18.46 11.59 -7.20
CA ARG A 296 19.38 10.90 -8.11
C ARG A 296 19.78 9.58 -7.46
N GLY A 297 19.30 8.48 -8.03
CA GLY A 297 19.74 7.15 -7.65
C GLY A 297 21.18 6.89 -8.10
N THR A 298 21.95 6.16 -7.29
CA THR A 298 22.57 4.86 -7.64
C THR A 298 23.64 4.48 -6.61
N ARG A 299 23.46 3.28 -6.03
CA ARG A 299 24.48 2.31 -5.58
C ARG A 299 25.50 2.70 -4.49
N ARG A 300 25.56 1.82 -3.47
CA ARG A 300 26.58 1.72 -2.39
C ARG A 300 26.46 2.89 -1.41
N VAL A 301 26.27 2.72 -0.11
CA VAL A 301 27.13 2.02 0.84
C VAL A 301 26.25 1.66 2.04
N GLN A 302 26.30 0.39 2.45
CA GLN A 302 25.69 -0.11 3.68
C GLN A 302 26.86 -0.52 4.57
N ALA A 303 27.42 0.43 5.30
CA ALA A 303 28.37 0.28 6.40
C ALA A 303 28.95 1.67 6.70
N GLU A 304 28.47 2.33 7.75
CA GLU A 304 29.07 3.46 8.48
C GLU A 304 27.92 4.25 9.14
N CYS A 305 27.72 4.03 10.44
CA CYS A 305 27.02 4.89 11.43
C CYS A 305 26.63 4.12 12.71
N LEU A 306 27.38 3.08 13.09
CA LEU A 306 27.47 2.62 14.47
C LEU A 306 28.85 3.02 14.97
N GLY A 307 28.95 4.16 15.65
CA GLY A 307 30.22 4.69 16.13
C GLY A 307 30.04 6.09 16.67
N GLY A 308 29.52 6.21 17.88
CA GLY A 308 29.33 7.51 18.52
C GLY A 308 28.57 7.47 19.82
N GLU A 309 28.95 6.60 20.76
CA GLU A 309 28.57 6.78 22.16
C GLU A 309 29.65 6.22 23.09
N ALA A 310 29.88 6.92 24.21
CA ALA A 310 30.70 6.56 25.37
C ALA A 310 32.23 6.76 25.27
N ARG A 311 32.65 8.00 25.59
CA ARG A 311 33.99 8.35 26.05
C ARG A 311 33.96 8.41 27.59
N GLY A 312 34.78 7.58 28.25
CA GLY A 312 35.30 7.84 29.60
C GLY A 312 34.70 7.01 30.74
N ARG A 313 35.35 5.89 31.06
CA ARG A 313 35.81 5.51 32.41
C ARG A 313 36.67 4.26 32.34
N ASP A 314 37.95 4.46 32.65
CA ASP A 314 38.76 3.72 33.61
C ASP A 314 38.79 2.19 33.54
N GLY A 315 40.01 1.66 33.40
CA GLY A 315 40.39 0.40 34.04
C GLY A 315 40.58 -0.80 33.13
N GLU A 316 41.83 -1.01 32.74
CA GLU A 316 42.55 -2.28 32.92
C GLU A 316 42.03 -3.55 32.23
N GLY A 317 42.82 -4.06 31.28
CA GLY A 317 43.05 -5.51 31.18
C GLY A 317 42.60 -6.20 29.88
N ALA A 318 43.61 -6.58 29.09
CA ALA A 318 43.70 -7.77 28.25
C ALA A 318 42.87 -7.86 26.94
N GLU A 319 43.62 -7.78 25.84
CA GLU A 319 43.30 -8.04 24.43
C GLU A 319 43.46 -9.56 24.10
N PRO A 320 43.32 -10.03 22.84
CA PRO A 320 42.12 -10.70 22.31
C PRO A 320 42.42 -12.09 21.68
N ASP A 321 41.41 -12.87 21.29
CA ASP A 321 41.47 -13.73 20.08
C ASP A 321 40.11 -14.41 19.83
N VAL A 322 39.47 -14.19 18.68
CA VAL A 322 39.01 -15.28 17.80
C VAL A 322 38.48 -14.75 16.46
N ALA A 323 39.09 -15.31 15.42
CA ALA A 323 38.81 -15.16 14.01
C ALA A 323 37.53 -15.86 13.53
N GLY A 324 37.00 -15.35 12.41
CA GLY A 324 36.68 -16.17 11.23
C GLY A 324 35.29 -16.79 11.11
N CYS A 325 34.53 -16.33 10.10
CA CYS A 325 33.84 -17.19 9.12
C CYS A 325 33.14 -16.33 8.06
N ASP A 326 33.76 -16.24 6.88
CA ASP A 326 33.13 -15.83 5.61
C ASP A 326 32.60 -17.08 4.88
N ALA A 327 31.38 -16.98 4.34
CA ALA A 327 30.87 -17.69 3.16
C ALA A 327 29.71 -16.88 2.55
#